data_AF-A0A2G6ZLH2-F1
#
_entry.id   AF-A0A2G6ZLH2-F1
#
_cell.length_a   1.000
_cell.length_b   1.000
_cell.length_c   1.000
_cell.angle_alpha   90.00
_cell.angle_beta   90.00
_cell.angle_gamma   90.00
#
_symmetry.space_group_name_H-M   'P 1'
#
loop_
_entity.id
_entity.type
_entity.pdbx_description
1 polymer ?
#
loop_
_entity_poly.entity_id
_entity_poly.type
_entity_poly.pdbx_seq_one_letter_code
_entity_poly.pdbx_strand_id
1 'polypeptide(L)'
;MLGTIFLGIATPTEGGAMGAMAALIMGFARGRLNMTLLTQALASTTKLASFVMFIMIGATTFSLVFQAADGPKWVEHLLTGLPGGQVGFLIVVNVMIFFLAFFLDYFELSFIVVPLLGPVAEKMGIDLIWFGVLLAVNMQTSFMHPPFGFALFFLRSVAPDKQYVDKVTHKVIEPVTTMQIYKGAIPFVLIQLVMVGTLIAFPGIVTGALDKPVVVDMQKVGDQLQEQLNDAGGGYGADNPFGAPEGGEEGSASPDAPKDGSQPAPEAPSADTGYGSDDPAKALQDSLTPTPAAK
;
A
#
# COMPACT_ATOMS: atom_id res chain seq x y z
N MET A 1 17.67 -11.33 -3.72
CA MET A 1 16.46 -10.69 -4.27
C MET A 1 15.21 -11.32 -3.68
N LEU A 2 14.77 -12.54 -4.06
CA LEU A 2 13.61 -13.15 -3.35
C LEU A 2 13.82 -13.25 -1.83
N GLY A 3 14.98 -13.72 -1.38
CA GLY A 3 15.27 -13.84 0.07
C GLY A 3 15.24 -12.51 0.85
N THR A 4 15.55 -11.37 0.23
CA THR A 4 15.51 -10.07 0.90
C THR A 4 14.08 -9.52 1.02
N ILE A 5 13.19 -9.93 0.12
CA ILE A 5 11.75 -9.62 0.18
C ILE A 5 11.09 -10.47 1.27
N PHE A 6 11.36 -11.79 1.30
CA PHE A 6 10.83 -12.68 2.34
C PHE A 6 11.28 -12.34 3.77
N LEU A 7 12.47 -11.76 3.93
CA LEU A 7 12.98 -11.30 5.23
C LEU A 7 12.51 -9.87 5.60
N GLY A 8 11.70 -9.21 4.76
CA GLY A 8 11.22 -7.84 5.00
C GLY A 8 12.30 -6.75 4.95
N ILE A 9 13.52 -7.08 4.50
CA ILE A 9 14.67 -6.17 4.48
C ILE A 9 14.62 -5.20 3.29
N ALA A 10 13.99 -5.61 2.19
CA ALA A 10 13.85 -4.81 0.98
C ALA A 10 12.48 -4.99 0.35
N THR A 11 11.88 -3.87 -0.06
CA THR A 11 10.65 -3.82 -0.87
C THR A 11 10.88 -4.46 -2.26
N PRO A 12 9.81 -4.84 -3.00
CA PRO A 12 9.97 -5.45 -4.33
C PRO A 12 10.75 -4.58 -5.33
N THR A 13 10.61 -3.26 -5.25
CA THR A 13 11.34 -2.28 -6.08
C THR A 13 12.83 -2.24 -5.74
N GLU A 14 13.18 -2.22 -4.46
CA GLU A 14 14.58 -2.31 -3.98
C GLU A 14 15.20 -3.68 -4.32
N GLY A 15 14.42 -4.76 -4.22
CA GLY A 15 14.80 -6.10 -4.65
C GLY A 15 15.15 -6.18 -6.14
N GLY A 16 14.41 -5.45 -6.98
CA GLY A 16 14.71 -5.27 -8.40
C GLY A 16 16.00 -4.48 -8.65
N ALA A 17 16.17 -3.34 -7.96
CA ALA A 17 17.37 -2.50 -8.06
C ALA A 17 18.65 -3.25 -7.66
N MET A 18 18.61 -3.98 -6.54
CA MET A 18 19.71 -4.86 -6.12
C MET A 18 19.99 -5.96 -7.15
N GLY A 19 18.96 -6.49 -7.81
CA GLY A 19 19.08 -7.44 -8.93
C GLY A 19 19.90 -6.88 -10.09
N ALA A 20 19.54 -5.68 -10.55
CA ALA A 20 20.26 -4.98 -11.62
C ALA A 20 21.71 -4.65 -11.21
N MET A 21 21.93 -4.18 -9.97
CA MET A 21 23.27 -3.89 -9.45
C MET A 21 24.15 -5.13 -9.39
N ALA A 22 23.64 -6.28 -8.93
CA ALA A 22 24.37 -7.54 -8.93
C ALA A 22 24.73 -8.03 -10.35
N ALA A 23 23.83 -7.84 -11.32
CA ALA A 23 24.09 -8.16 -12.72
C ALA A 23 25.18 -7.26 -13.32
N LEU A 24 25.18 -5.96 -13.03
CA LEU A 24 26.22 -5.02 -13.44
C LEU A 24 27.59 -5.38 -12.83
N ILE A 25 27.65 -5.65 -11.53
CA ILE A 25 28.89 -6.05 -10.84
C ILE A 25 29.45 -7.35 -11.45
N MET A 26 28.62 -8.36 -11.70
CA MET A 26 29.06 -9.61 -12.36
C MET A 26 29.49 -9.39 -13.82
N GLY A 27 28.83 -8.50 -14.55
CA GLY A 27 29.22 -8.13 -15.91
C GLY A 27 30.58 -7.43 -15.98
N PHE A 28 30.85 -6.55 -15.01
CA PHE A 28 32.12 -5.85 -14.84
C PHE A 28 33.24 -6.82 -14.46
N ALA A 29 33.03 -7.64 -13.41
CA ALA A 29 34.00 -8.63 -12.95
C ALA A 29 34.37 -9.69 -14.00
N ARG A 30 33.47 -9.97 -14.96
CA ARG A 30 33.72 -10.87 -16.09
C ARG A 30 34.35 -10.19 -17.32
N GLY A 31 34.59 -8.87 -17.29
CA GLY A 31 35.14 -8.13 -18.42
C GLY A 31 34.26 -8.14 -19.67
N ARG A 32 32.95 -8.37 -19.53
CA ARG A 32 31.98 -8.48 -20.66
C ARG A 32 31.06 -7.28 -20.82
N LEU A 33 31.18 -6.27 -19.95
CA LEU A 33 30.48 -5.00 -20.16
C LEU A 33 31.16 -4.18 -21.25
N ASN A 34 30.36 -3.75 -22.21
CA ASN A 34 30.70 -2.77 -23.24
C ASN A 34 29.60 -1.70 -23.23
N MET A 35 29.95 -0.43 -23.44
CA MET A 35 28.97 0.66 -23.52
C MET A 35 27.90 0.42 -24.59
N THR A 36 28.25 -0.22 -25.72
CA THR A 36 27.25 -0.61 -26.73
C THR A 36 26.21 -1.57 -26.17
N LEU A 37 26.63 -2.56 -25.37
CA LEU A 37 25.73 -3.54 -24.73
C LEU A 37 24.88 -2.88 -23.65
N LEU A 38 25.46 -1.99 -22.84
CA LEU A 38 24.75 -1.25 -21.80
C LEU A 38 23.67 -0.34 -22.41
N THR A 39 24.01 0.44 -23.43
CA THR A 39 23.06 1.31 -24.15
C THR A 39 21.96 0.50 -24.84
N GLN A 40 22.29 -0.66 -25.42
CA GLN A 40 21.29 -1.56 -26.03
C GLN A 40 20.32 -2.13 -24.98
N ALA A 41 20.83 -2.56 -23.82
CA ALA A 41 20.01 -3.06 -22.71
C ALA A 41 19.10 -1.96 -22.16
N LEU A 42 19.66 -0.78 -21.87
CA LEU A 42 18.90 0.38 -21.40
C LEU A 42 17.84 0.82 -22.41
N ALA A 43 18.16 0.92 -23.70
CA ALA A 43 17.20 1.29 -24.74
C ALA A 43 16.03 0.28 -24.85
N SER A 44 16.31 -1.02 -24.69
CA SER A 44 15.28 -2.06 -24.68
C SER A 44 14.37 -1.95 -23.44
N THR A 45 14.95 -1.78 -22.25
CA THR A 45 14.21 -1.58 -21.00
C THR A 45 13.37 -0.31 -21.03
N THR A 46 13.95 0.83 -21.42
CA THR A 46 13.24 2.11 -21.53
C THR A 46 12.10 2.03 -22.53
N LYS A 47 12.28 1.37 -23.69
CA LYS A 47 11.21 1.18 -24.67
C LYS A 47 10.01 0.44 -24.06
N LEU A 48 10.25 -0.68 -23.37
CA LEU A 48 9.19 -1.44 -22.72
C LEU A 48 8.51 -0.63 -21.61
N ALA A 49 9.28 0.05 -20.76
CA ALA A 49 8.77 0.93 -19.72
C ALA A 49 7.93 2.09 -20.30
N SER A 50 8.33 2.68 -21.42
CA SER A 50 7.55 3.71 -22.11
C SER A 50 6.20 3.19 -22.61
N PHE A 51 6.12 1.96 -23.14
CA PHE A 51 4.84 1.36 -23.52
C PHE A 51 3.89 1.26 -22.31
N VAL A 52 4.37 0.69 -21.19
CA VAL A 52 3.58 0.58 -19.95
C VAL A 52 3.15 1.95 -19.44
N MET A 53 4.07 2.93 -19.37
CA MET A 53 3.78 4.30 -18.92
C MET A 53 2.74 5.02 -19.80
N PHE A 54 2.68 4.75 -21.10
CA PHE A 54 1.62 5.28 -21.96
C PHE A 54 0.25 4.64 -21.65
N ILE A 55 0.20 3.34 -21.35
CA ILE A 55 -1.06 2.64 -21.04
C ILE A 55 -1.58 3.04 -19.65
N MET A 56 -0.82 2.87 -18.57
CA MET A 56 -0.39 4.03 -17.77
C MET A 56 -1.33 5.24 -17.59
N ILE A 57 -0.96 6.28 -18.35
CA ILE A 57 -1.64 7.56 -18.50
C ILE A 57 -3.05 7.38 -19.06
N GLY A 58 -3.25 6.47 -20.04
CA GLY A 58 -4.56 6.17 -20.61
C GLY A 58 -5.55 5.61 -19.57
N ALA A 59 -5.12 4.62 -18.78
CA ALA A 59 -5.88 4.00 -17.71
C ALA A 59 -6.23 5.00 -16.60
N THR A 60 -5.28 5.86 -16.21
CA THR A 60 -5.53 6.95 -15.24
C THR A 60 -6.56 7.95 -15.78
N THR A 61 -6.42 8.37 -17.04
CA THR A 61 -7.37 9.30 -17.68
C THR A 61 -8.77 8.69 -17.80
N PHE A 62 -8.86 7.43 -18.20
CA PHE A 62 -10.11 6.67 -18.22
C PHE A 62 -10.73 6.59 -16.83
N SER A 63 -9.96 6.24 -15.79
CA SER A 63 -10.44 6.11 -14.42
C SER A 63 -11.01 7.43 -13.88
N LEU A 64 -10.33 8.55 -14.13
CA LEU A 64 -10.81 9.89 -13.77
C LEU A 64 -12.11 10.27 -14.49
N VAL A 65 -12.19 10.06 -15.82
CA VAL A 65 -13.39 10.36 -16.61
C VAL A 65 -14.55 9.44 -16.22
N PHE A 66 -14.28 8.16 -15.96
CA PHE A 66 -15.27 7.18 -15.52
C PHE A 66 -15.85 7.52 -14.15
N GLN A 67 -15.01 7.95 -13.19
CA GLN A 67 -15.47 8.46 -11.90
C GLN A 67 -16.28 9.75 -12.06
N ALA A 68 -15.84 10.70 -12.89
CA ALA A 68 -16.56 11.94 -13.16
C ALA A 68 -17.92 11.72 -13.87
N ALA A 69 -18.05 10.64 -14.64
CA ALA A 69 -19.28 10.24 -15.34
C ALA A 69 -20.23 9.37 -14.49
N ASP A 70 -20.04 9.32 -13.16
CA ASP A 70 -20.82 8.49 -12.23
C ASP A 70 -20.77 6.97 -12.56
N GLY A 71 -19.72 6.53 -13.26
CA GLY A 71 -19.50 5.14 -13.66
C GLY A 71 -19.66 4.09 -12.55
N PRO A 72 -19.16 4.31 -11.31
CA PRO A 72 -19.39 3.40 -10.20
C PRO A 72 -20.87 3.19 -9.87
N LYS A 73 -21.72 4.23 -9.96
CA LYS A 73 -23.18 4.11 -9.74
C LYS A 73 -23.86 3.32 -10.86
N TRP A 74 -23.38 3.46 -12.10
CA TRP A 74 -23.88 2.68 -13.23
C TRP A 74 -23.56 1.20 -13.08
N VAL A 75 -22.31 0.86 -12.70
CA VAL A 75 -21.89 -0.52 -12.42
C VAL A 75 -22.61 -1.09 -11.20
N GLU A 76 -22.79 -0.31 -10.13
CA GLU A 76 -23.60 -0.66 -8.97
C GLU A 76 -25.03 -1.07 -9.37
N HIS A 77 -25.70 -0.28 -10.21
CA HIS A 77 -27.06 -0.60 -10.66
C HIS A 77 -27.09 -1.88 -11.53
N LEU A 78 -26.09 -2.06 -12.40
CA LEU A 78 -25.98 -3.23 -13.28
C LEU A 78 -25.73 -4.52 -12.50
N LEU A 79 -24.94 -4.46 -11.43
CA LEU A 79 -24.55 -5.63 -10.64
C LEU A 79 -25.51 -5.92 -9.47
N THR A 80 -26.18 -4.91 -8.91
CA THR A 80 -27.31 -5.13 -7.96
C THR A 80 -28.55 -5.69 -8.63
N GLY A 81 -28.69 -5.51 -9.96
CA GLY A 81 -29.72 -6.17 -10.77
C GLY A 81 -29.47 -7.67 -11.03
N LEU A 82 -28.30 -8.22 -10.68
CA LEU A 82 -27.99 -9.64 -10.87
C LEU A 82 -28.45 -10.52 -9.69
N PRO A 83 -29.15 -11.65 -9.94
CA PRO A 83 -29.50 -12.59 -8.89
C PRO A 83 -28.24 -13.29 -8.36
N GLY A 84 -28.02 -13.24 -7.04
CA GLY A 84 -26.91 -13.93 -6.37
C GLY A 84 -26.21 -13.15 -5.25
N GLY A 85 -26.55 -11.87 -5.05
CA GLY A 85 -26.03 -11.05 -3.96
C GLY A 85 -24.50 -10.98 -3.96
N GLN A 86 -23.90 -11.00 -2.77
CA GLN A 86 -22.45 -10.88 -2.56
C GLN A 86 -21.62 -11.93 -3.33
N VAL A 87 -22.06 -13.19 -3.32
CA VAL A 87 -21.33 -14.31 -3.96
C VAL A 87 -21.51 -14.26 -5.49
N GLY A 88 -22.72 -13.93 -5.97
CA GLY A 88 -22.99 -13.76 -7.40
C GLY A 88 -22.13 -12.65 -8.02
N PHE A 89 -22.04 -11.50 -7.36
CA PHE A 89 -21.13 -10.41 -7.73
C PHE A 89 -19.68 -10.90 -7.85
N LEU A 90 -19.17 -11.59 -6.83
CA LEU A 90 -17.77 -12.05 -6.81
C LEU A 90 -17.45 -13.06 -7.91
N ILE A 91 -18.39 -13.95 -8.24
CA ILE A 91 -18.21 -14.90 -9.35
C ILE A 91 -18.17 -14.16 -10.68
N VAL A 92 -19.14 -13.27 -10.95
CA VAL A 92 -19.20 -12.49 -12.19
C VAL A 92 -17.97 -11.60 -12.35
N VAL A 93 -17.54 -10.94 -11.27
CA VAL A 93 -16.32 -10.13 -11.23
C VAL A 93 -15.07 -10.98 -11.47
N ASN A 94 -14.92 -12.13 -10.81
CA ASN A 94 -13.75 -12.99 -11.04
C ASN A 94 -13.68 -13.49 -12.48
N VAL A 95 -14.81 -13.86 -13.09
CA VAL A 95 -14.87 -14.26 -14.50
C VAL A 95 -14.54 -13.08 -15.43
N MET A 96 -15.09 -11.90 -15.16
CA MET A 96 -14.80 -10.68 -15.92
C MET A 96 -13.31 -10.30 -15.85
N ILE A 97 -12.73 -10.28 -14.64
CA ILE A 97 -11.31 -9.99 -14.41
C ILE A 97 -10.45 -11.03 -15.12
N PHE A 98 -10.78 -12.32 -15.02
CA PHE A 98 -10.03 -13.40 -15.68
C PHE A 98 -9.95 -13.19 -17.20
N PHE A 99 -11.06 -12.78 -17.85
CA PHE A 99 -11.04 -12.45 -19.28
C PHE A 99 -10.36 -11.11 -19.61
N LEU A 100 -10.46 -10.09 -18.76
CA LEU A 100 -9.74 -8.81 -18.96
C LEU A 100 -8.22 -8.98 -18.83
N ALA A 101 -7.79 -9.84 -17.90
CA ALA A 101 -6.39 -10.17 -17.65
C ALA A 101 -5.72 -10.91 -18.84
N PHE A 102 -6.50 -11.37 -19.83
CA PHE A 102 -5.98 -11.89 -21.09
C PHE A 102 -5.44 -10.79 -22.02
N PHE A 103 -5.68 -9.50 -21.74
CA PHE A 103 -5.29 -8.39 -22.61
C PHE A 103 -4.62 -7.22 -21.87
N LEU A 104 -4.82 -7.12 -20.54
CA LEU A 104 -4.30 -6.07 -19.68
C LEU A 104 -3.28 -6.67 -18.70
N ASP A 105 -2.11 -6.02 -18.58
CA ASP A 105 -1.12 -6.36 -17.54
C ASP A 105 -1.61 -5.88 -16.16
N TYR A 106 -0.95 -6.33 -15.09
CA TYR A 106 -1.46 -6.23 -13.73
C TYR A 106 -1.59 -4.77 -13.25
N PHE A 107 -0.69 -3.88 -13.65
CA PHE A 107 -0.77 -2.47 -13.27
C PHE A 107 -2.01 -1.81 -13.88
N GLU A 108 -2.18 -1.98 -15.19
CA GLU A 108 -3.29 -1.46 -16.00
C GLU A 108 -4.64 -1.97 -15.49
N LEU A 109 -4.75 -3.28 -15.26
CA LEU A 109 -5.98 -3.88 -14.74
C LEU A 109 -6.26 -3.36 -13.33
N SER A 110 -5.25 -3.18 -12.47
CA SER A 110 -5.45 -2.62 -11.12
C SER A 110 -6.03 -1.19 -11.19
N PHE A 111 -5.45 -0.32 -12.03
CA PHE A 111 -5.91 1.09 -12.17
C PHE A 111 -7.30 1.23 -12.80
N ILE A 112 -7.76 0.25 -13.58
CA ILE A 112 -9.10 0.22 -14.16
C ILE A 112 -10.10 -0.41 -13.20
N VAL A 113 -9.80 -1.59 -12.66
CA VAL A 113 -10.75 -2.44 -11.94
C VAL A 113 -10.93 -2.01 -10.49
N VAL A 114 -9.87 -1.59 -9.78
CA VAL A 114 -9.99 -1.20 -8.36
C VAL A 114 -10.88 0.05 -8.20
N PRO A 115 -10.73 1.14 -8.97
CA PRO A 115 -11.63 2.30 -8.85
C PRO A 115 -13.05 2.03 -9.37
N LEU A 116 -13.23 1.07 -10.28
CA LEU A 116 -14.52 0.72 -10.87
C LEU A 116 -15.34 -0.21 -9.98
N LEU A 117 -14.71 -1.18 -9.31
CA LEU A 117 -15.39 -2.18 -8.47
C LEU A 117 -15.25 -1.95 -6.98
N GLY A 118 -14.21 -1.26 -6.50
CA GLY A 118 -13.98 -1.02 -5.07
C GLY A 118 -15.17 -0.36 -4.37
N PRO A 119 -15.69 0.79 -4.86
CA PRO A 119 -16.86 1.45 -4.27
C PRO A 119 -18.14 0.58 -4.32
N VAL A 120 -18.26 -0.28 -5.33
CA VAL A 120 -19.41 -1.20 -5.47
C VAL A 120 -19.29 -2.35 -4.47
N ALA A 121 -18.09 -2.90 -4.29
CA ALA A 121 -17.81 -3.96 -3.33
C ALA A 121 -18.04 -3.49 -1.89
N GLU A 122 -17.54 -2.31 -1.53
CA GLU A 122 -17.76 -1.68 -0.22
C GLU A 122 -19.25 -1.50 0.10
N LYS A 123 -20.02 -0.93 -0.84
CA LYS A 123 -21.49 -0.79 -0.71
C LYS A 123 -22.23 -2.12 -0.58
N MET A 124 -21.73 -3.19 -1.20
CA MET A 124 -22.28 -4.54 -1.06
C MET A 124 -21.86 -5.25 0.24
N GLY A 125 -21.14 -4.57 1.14
CA GLY A 125 -20.63 -5.16 2.38
C GLY A 125 -19.52 -6.18 2.17
N ILE A 126 -18.82 -6.12 1.04
CA ILE A 126 -17.64 -6.95 0.76
C ILE A 126 -16.44 -6.32 1.44
N ASP A 127 -15.76 -7.13 2.27
CA ASP A 127 -14.47 -6.75 2.84
C ASP A 127 -13.45 -6.45 1.71
N LEU A 128 -12.94 -5.23 1.71
CA LEU A 128 -12.04 -4.71 0.67
C LEU A 128 -10.69 -5.45 0.63
N ILE A 129 -10.26 -6.05 1.74
CA ILE A 129 -9.01 -6.82 1.81
C ILE A 129 -9.23 -8.20 1.18
N TRP A 130 -10.34 -8.88 1.49
CA TRP A 130 -10.74 -10.12 0.82
C TRP A 130 -10.96 -9.91 -0.68
N PHE A 131 -11.62 -8.82 -1.07
CA PHE A 131 -11.77 -8.43 -2.47
C PHE A 131 -10.40 -8.20 -3.16
N GLY A 132 -9.51 -7.45 -2.51
CA GLY A 132 -8.16 -7.19 -3.01
C GLY A 132 -7.31 -8.46 -3.15
N VAL A 133 -7.43 -9.40 -2.21
CA VAL A 133 -6.74 -10.71 -2.29
C VAL A 133 -7.32 -11.58 -3.41
N LEU A 134 -8.65 -11.63 -3.57
CA LEU A 134 -9.28 -12.33 -4.71
C LEU A 134 -8.80 -11.75 -6.05
N LEU A 135 -8.79 -10.42 -6.16
CA LEU A 135 -8.29 -9.70 -7.33
C LEU A 135 -6.81 -10.01 -7.60
N ALA A 136 -5.94 -9.94 -6.58
CA ALA A 136 -4.51 -10.27 -6.72
C ALA A 136 -4.25 -11.74 -7.15
N VAL A 137 -4.95 -12.70 -6.54
CA VAL A 137 -4.82 -14.14 -6.86
C VAL A 137 -5.34 -14.44 -8.27
N ASN A 138 -6.42 -13.77 -8.71
CA ASN A 138 -6.93 -13.86 -10.06
C ASN A 138 -5.94 -13.25 -11.08
N MET A 139 -5.41 -12.07 -10.80
CA MET A 139 -4.41 -11.41 -11.66
C MET A 139 -3.11 -12.19 -11.79
N GLN A 140 -2.70 -12.93 -10.76
CA GLN A 140 -1.56 -13.85 -10.86
C GLN A 140 -1.76 -14.94 -11.95
N THR A 141 -2.99 -15.31 -12.29
CA THR A 141 -3.27 -16.28 -13.37
C THR A 141 -2.78 -15.79 -14.74
N SER A 142 -2.72 -14.47 -14.97
CA SER A 142 -2.43 -13.90 -16.29
C SER A 142 -1.03 -14.23 -16.79
N PHE A 143 -0.06 -14.27 -15.88
CA PHE A 143 1.32 -14.66 -16.15
C PHE A 143 1.45 -16.12 -16.64
N MET A 144 0.41 -16.95 -16.49
CA MET A 144 0.44 -18.39 -16.73
C MET A 144 -0.35 -18.87 -17.96
N HIS A 145 -1.08 -18.00 -18.67
CA HIS A 145 -1.90 -18.42 -19.81
C HIS A 145 -1.29 -18.06 -21.20
N PRO A 146 -1.51 -18.87 -22.25
CA PRO A 146 -0.85 -18.69 -23.56
C PRO A 146 -0.89 -17.32 -24.28
N PRO A 147 -1.91 -16.42 -24.16
CA PRO A 147 -1.90 -15.19 -24.94
C PRO A 147 -0.89 -14.14 -24.42
N PHE A 148 -0.71 -14.00 -23.10
CA PHE A 148 0.20 -12.99 -22.48
C PHE A 148 1.09 -13.54 -21.35
N GLY A 149 1.14 -14.87 -21.17
CA GLY A 149 1.88 -15.49 -20.07
C GLY A 149 3.40 -15.33 -20.21
N PHE A 150 3.94 -14.21 -19.73
CA PHE A 150 5.37 -13.91 -19.79
C PHE A 150 6.23 -15.03 -19.19
N ALA A 151 5.75 -15.72 -18.14
CA ALA A 151 6.45 -16.87 -17.56
C ALA A 151 6.62 -18.02 -18.56
N LEU A 152 5.63 -18.27 -19.43
CA LEU A 152 5.70 -19.29 -20.47
C LEU A 152 6.68 -18.90 -21.58
N PHE A 153 6.71 -17.62 -21.95
CA PHE A 153 7.68 -17.10 -22.92
C PHE A 153 9.12 -17.06 -22.37
N PHE A 154 9.31 -16.75 -21.08
CA PHE A 154 10.60 -16.89 -20.42
C PHE A 154 11.04 -18.36 -20.35
N LEU A 155 10.15 -19.28 -19.98
CA LEU A 155 10.46 -20.71 -20.00
C LEU A 155 10.84 -21.17 -21.42
N ARG A 156 10.13 -20.68 -22.44
CA ARG A 156 10.41 -20.95 -23.86
C ARG A 156 11.76 -20.38 -24.32
N SER A 157 12.20 -19.25 -23.75
CA SER A 157 13.49 -18.60 -24.04
C SER A 157 14.69 -19.32 -23.42
N VAL A 158 14.50 -20.07 -22.33
CA VAL A 158 15.54 -20.90 -21.70
C VAL A 158 15.43 -22.40 -22.07
N ALA A 159 14.30 -22.82 -22.65
CA ALA A 159 14.10 -24.18 -23.11
C ALA A 159 14.98 -24.50 -24.33
N PRO A 160 15.59 -25.70 -24.39
CA PRO A 160 16.47 -26.08 -25.50
C PRO A 160 15.67 -26.28 -26.80
N ASP A 161 15.92 -25.39 -27.77
CA ASP A 161 15.38 -25.42 -29.14
C ASP A 161 15.84 -26.62 -29.98
N LYS A 162 16.93 -27.26 -29.57
CA LYS A 162 17.63 -28.31 -30.32
C LYS A 162 17.87 -29.52 -29.44
N GLN A 163 17.91 -30.70 -30.04
CA GLN A 163 18.37 -31.90 -29.37
C GLN A 163 19.76 -31.65 -28.77
N TYR A 164 19.93 -31.97 -27.50
CA TYR A 164 21.23 -31.93 -26.83
C TYR A 164 21.48 -33.23 -26.10
N VAL A 165 22.76 -33.63 -26.05
CA VAL A 165 23.19 -34.76 -25.21
C VAL A 165 23.43 -34.22 -23.82
N ASP A 166 22.71 -34.76 -22.84
CA ASP A 166 22.86 -34.36 -21.45
C ASP A 166 24.25 -34.74 -20.92
N LYS A 167 24.97 -33.77 -20.34
CA LYS A 167 26.35 -33.97 -19.87
C LYS A 167 26.51 -34.99 -18.73
N VAL A 168 25.45 -35.28 -18.00
CA VAL A 168 25.50 -36.15 -16.82
C VAL A 168 24.94 -37.54 -17.18
N THR A 169 23.78 -37.57 -17.82
CA THR A 169 23.05 -38.81 -18.14
C THR A 169 23.35 -39.39 -19.52
N HIS A 170 24.09 -38.66 -20.38
CA HIS A 170 24.47 -39.07 -21.74
C HIS A 170 23.30 -39.44 -22.67
N LYS A 171 22.07 -39.07 -22.29
CA LYS A 171 20.86 -39.27 -23.11
C LYS A 171 20.63 -38.09 -24.05
N VAL A 172 20.11 -38.38 -25.23
CA VAL A 172 19.58 -37.35 -26.14
C VAL A 172 18.26 -36.85 -25.56
N ILE A 173 18.20 -35.56 -25.23
CA ILE A 173 16.98 -34.90 -24.78
C ILE A 173 16.37 -34.19 -26.00
N GLU A 174 15.10 -34.48 -26.28
CA GLU A 174 14.36 -33.86 -27.38
C GLU A 174 14.01 -32.39 -27.10
N PRO A 175 13.92 -31.54 -28.15
CA PRO A 175 13.58 -30.13 -27.98
C PRO A 175 12.17 -29.97 -27.41
N VAL A 176 12.03 -29.09 -26.42
CA VAL A 176 10.74 -28.85 -25.75
C VAL A 176 9.86 -28.00 -26.66
N THR A 177 8.75 -28.56 -27.10
CA THR A 177 7.80 -27.84 -27.97
C THR A 177 6.97 -26.84 -27.17
N THR A 178 6.58 -25.72 -27.78
CA THR A 178 5.72 -24.71 -27.14
C THR A 178 4.42 -25.32 -26.61
N MET A 179 3.87 -26.34 -27.29
CA MET A 179 2.68 -27.07 -26.85
C MET A 179 2.91 -27.92 -25.60
N GLN A 180 4.11 -28.43 -25.35
CA GLN A 180 4.46 -29.09 -24.08
C GLN A 180 4.53 -28.07 -22.94
N ILE A 181 5.09 -26.88 -23.17
CA ILE A 181 5.11 -25.77 -22.19
C ILE A 181 3.67 -25.37 -21.83
N TYR A 182 2.81 -25.18 -22.82
CA TYR A 182 1.41 -24.83 -22.59
C TYR A 182 0.64 -25.93 -21.86
N LYS A 183 0.83 -27.21 -22.22
CA LYS A 183 0.25 -28.35 -21.47
C LYS A 183 0.79 -28.43 -20.03
N GLY A 184 2.05 -28.07 -19.81
CA GLY A 184 2.64 -27.97 -18.47
C GLY A 184 2.08 -26.84 -17.62
N ALA A 185 1.55 -25.78 -18.23
CA ALA A 185 0.92 -24.66 -17.52
C ALA A 185 -0.50 -24.96 -17.01
N ILE A 186 -1.28 -25.76 -17.75
CA ILE A 186 -2.67 -26.13 -17.42
C ILE A 186 -2.85 -26.59 -15.96
N PRO A 187 -2.07 -27.53 -15.39
CA PRO A 187 -2.27 -27.97 -14.00
C PRO A 187 -2.08 -26.82 -12.98
N PHE A 188 -1.17 -25.88 -13.22
CA PHE A 188 -1.00 -24.72 -12.35
C PHE A 188 -2.19 -23.75 -12.45
N VAL A 189 -2.70 -23.49 -13.66
CA VAL A 189 -3.92 -22.69 -13.85
C VAL A 189 -5.12 -23.33 -13.16
N LEU A 190 -5.26 -24.66 -13.23
CA LEU A 190 -6.32 -25.38 -12.51
C LEU A 190 -6.18 -25.26 -10.99
N ILE A 191 -4.97 -25.38 -10.44
CA ILE A 191 -4.70 -25.15 -9.01
C ILE A 191 -5.06 -23.71 -8.61
N GLN A 192 -4.71 -22.71 -9.43
CA GLN A 192 -5.03 -21.32 -9.18
C GLN A 192 -6.54 -21.03 -9.22
N LEU A 193 -7.28 -21.65 -10.15
CA LEU A 193 -8.76 -21.58 -10.20
C LEU A 193 -9.40 -22.25 -8.98
N VAL A 194 -8.87 -23.38 -8.50
CA VAL A 194 -9.30 -24.03 -7.25
C VAL A 194 -9.00 -23.14 -6.05
N MET A 195 -7.85 -22.45 -6.03
CA MET A 195 -7.50 -21.49 -4.98
C MET A 195 -8.50 -20.31 -4.96
N VAL A 196 -8.81 -19.71 -6.11
CA VAL A 196 -9.85 -18.66 -6.22
C VAL A 196 -11.21 -19.18 -5.74
N GLY A 197 -11.64 -20.36 -6.18
CA GLY A 197 -12.90 -20.97 -5.73
C GLY A 197 -12.94 -21.23 -4.22
N THR A 198 -11.82 -21.64 -3.63
CA THR A 198 -11.68 -21.85 -2.19
C THR A 198 -11.73 -20.53 -1.42
N LEU A 199 -11.08 -19.47 -1.92
CA LEU A 199 -11.14 -18.12 -1.32
C LEU A 199 -12.54 -17.50 -1.41
N ILE A 200 -13.32 -17.81 -2.46
CA ILE A 200 -14.74 -17.41 -2.56
C ILE A 200 -15.60 -18.19 -1.56
N ALA A 201 -15.37 -19.50 -1.41
CA ALA A 201 -16.14 -20.36 -0.51
C ALA A 201 -15.81 -20.13 0.99
N PHE A 202 -14.57 -19.74 1.31
CA PHE A 202 -14.06 -19.58 2.67
C PHE A 202 -13.39 -18.20 2.87
N PRO A 203 -14.16 -17.10 2.93
CA PRO A 203 -13.62 -15.75 3.17
C PRO A 203 -12.77 -15.64 4.44
N GLY A 204 -13.10 -16.44 5.47
CA GLY A 204 -12.38 -16.51 6.73
C GLY A 204 -10.92 -16.95 6.63
N ILE A 205 -10.47 -17.53 5.51
CA ILE A 205 -9.03 -17.80 5.27
C ILE A 205 -8.25 -16.49 5.12
N VAL A 206 -8.88 -15.46 4.54
CA VAL A 206 -8.26 -14.14 4.37
C VAL A 206 -8.55 -13.27 5.59
N THR A 207 -9.83 -13.15 5.98
CA THR A 207 -10.23 -12.22 7.04
C THR A 207 -9.93 -12.71 8.45
N GLY A 208 -9.77 -14.02 8.67
CA GLY A 208 -9.44 -14.61 9.96
C GLY A 208 -7.96 -14.48 10.38
N ALA A 209 -7.09 -14.06 9.47
CA ALA A 209 -5.66 -13.81 9.71
C ALA A 209 -5.32 -12.31 9.82
N LEU A 210 -6.31 -11.43 9.76
CA LEU A 210 -6.12 -9.99 9.88
C LEU A 210 -6.19 -9.58 11.35
N ASP A 211 -5.16 -8.86 11.82
CA ASP A 211 -5.30 -8.03 13.01
C ASP A 211 -6.43 -7.03 12.79
N LYS A 212 -7.36 -6.95 13.76
CA LYS A 212 -8.50 -6.04 13.65
C LYS A 212 -8.00 -4.62 13.42
N PRO A 213 -8.61 -3.84 12.51
CA PRO A 213 -8.19 -2.47 12.28
C PRO A 213 -8.23 -1.71 13.60
N VAL A 214 -7.07 -1.16 14.00
CA VAL A 214 -6.98 -0.26 15.14
C VAL A 214 -7.68 1.03 14.73
N VAL A 215 -8.97 1.10 15.00
CA VAL A 215 -9.77 2.31 14.82
C VAL A 215 -9.29 3.31 15.88
N VAL A 216 -8.32 4.13 15.49
CA VAL A 216 -7.90 5.29 16.29
C VAL A 216 -9.02 6.32 16.19
N ASP A 217 -9.92 6.30 17.16
CA ASP A 217 -10.98 7.30 17.31
C ASP A 217 -10.34 8.67 17.52
N MET A 218 -10.27 9.47 16.44
CA MET A 218 -9.76 10.85 16.48
C MET A 218 -10.51 11.72 17.49
N GLN A 219 -11.77 11.39 17.82
CA GLN A 219 -12.49 12.03 18.92
C GLN A 219 -11.87 11.73 20.27
N LYS A 220 -11.53 10.46 20.60
CA LYS A 220 -10.86 10.12 21.87
C LYS A 220 -9.48 10.76 21.98
N VAL A 221 -8.75 10.85 20.86
CA VAL A 221 -7.46 11.57 20.81
C VAL A 221 -7.67 13.07 21.05
N GLY A 222 -8.73 13.66 20.47
CA GLY A 222 -9.11 15.05 20.72
C GLY A 222 -9.53 15.31 22.16
N ASP A 223 -10.35 14.44 22.74
CA ASP A 223 -10.82 14.52 24.13
C ASP A 223 -9.66 14.35 25.12
N GLN A 224 -8.75 13.39 24.89
CA GLN A 224 -7.53 13.22 25.70
C GLN A 224 -6.58 14.41 25.57
N LEU A 225 -6.44 15.01 24.38
CA LEU A 225 -5.63 16.21 24.19
C LEU A 225 -6.27 17.44 24.86
N GLN A 226 -7.60 17.55 24.82
CA GLN A 226 -8.36 18.60 25.50
C GLN A 226 -8.30 18.45 27.02
N GLU A 227 -8.33 17.22 27.53
CA GLU A 227 -8.16 16.90 28.94
C GLU A 227 -6.73 17.21 29.40
N GLN A 228 -5.70 16.84 28.63
CA GLN A 228 -4.31 17.26 28.87
C GLN A 228 -4.12 18.78 28.82
N LEU A 229 -4.82 19.49 27.93
CA LEU A 229 -4.78 20.97 27.86
C LEU A 229 -5.49 21.63 29.05
N ASN A 230 -6.56 21.02 29.57
CA ASN A 230 -7.25 21.49 30.77
C ASN A 230 -6.43 21.21 32.05
N ASP A 231 -5.76 20.06 32.14
CA ASP A 231 -4.89 19.71 33.27
C ASP A 231 -3.56 20.51 33.24
N ALA A 232 -3.07 20.84 32.04
CA ALA A 232 -2.04 21.85 31.81
C ALA A 232 -2.52 23.31 32.00
N GLY A 233 -3.80 23.51 32.39
CA GLY A 233 -4.37 24.81 32.75
C GLY A 233 -3.74 25.45 34.01
N GLY A 234 -2.84 24.74 34.68
CA GLY A 234 -1.99 25.25 35.76
C GLY A 234 -0.82 26.13 35.29
N GLY A 235 -1.10 27.34 34.78
CA GLY A 235 -0.12 28.44 34.88
C GLY A 235 0.64 28.88 33.62
N TYR A 236 -0.01 28.99 32.45
CA TYR A 236 0.48 29.85 31.35
C TYR A 236 -0.39 31.10 31.19
N GLY A 237 -0.18 32.09 32.06
CA GLY A 237 -0.89 33.37 32.00
C GLY A 237 -0.82 34.27 33.24
N ALA A 238 -0.28 33.80 34.37
CA ALA A 238 -0.27 34.55 35.63
C ALA A 238 0.61 35.81 35.61
N ASP A 239 1.69 35.82 34.81
CA ASP A 239 2.65 36.92 34.71
C ASP A 239 2.75 37.42 33.25
N ASN A 240 1.74 38.16 32.79
CA ASN A 240 1.74 38.79 31.46
C ASN A 240 1.90 40.32 31.60
N PRO A 241 3.12 40.89 31.55
CA PRO A 241 3.39 42.28 32.02
C PRO A 241 2.86 43.40 31.12
N PHE A 242 2.15 43.04 30.04
CA PHE A 242 1.63 43.95 29.02
C PHE A 242 0.17 43.68 28.65
N GLY A 243 -0.57 42.94 29.49
CA GLY A 243 -2.02 42.77 29.33
C GLY A 243 -2.78 44.06 29.67
N ALA A 244 -3.61 44.55 28.75
CA ALA A 244 -4.56 45.62 29.04
C ALA A 244 -5.66 45.10 29.99
N PRO A 245 -6.16 45.91 30.94
CA PRO A 245 -7.20 45.46 31.87
C PRO A 245 -8.50 45.15 31.14
N GLU A 246 -9.12 44.01 31.47
CA GLU A 246 -10.42 43.63 30.94
C GLU A 246 -11.51 44.63 31.34
N GLY A 247 -12.35 45.00 30.38
CA GLY A 247 -13.45 45.94 30.59
C GLY A 247 -14.60 45.28 31.35
N GLY A 248 -14.63 45.46 32.67
CA GLY A 248 -15.74 45.09 33.53
C GLY A 248 -16.94 46.05 33.41
N GLU A 249 -18.12 45.44 33.26
CA GLU A 249 -19.50 45.88 33.47
C GLU A 249 -19.81 47.32 33.95
N GLU A 250 -20.82 47.93 33.32
CA GLU A 250 -21.46 49.17 33.80
C GLU A 250 -22.17 48.98 35.15
N GLY A 251 -21.51 49.38 36.24
CA GLY A 251 -22.10 49.56 37.57
C GLY A 251 -22.20 51.05 37.96
N SER A 252 -23.32 51.46 38.56
CA SER A 252 -23.69 52.87 38.76
C SER A 252 -22.82 53.66 39.77
N ALA A 253 -22.10 54.67 39.26
CA ALA A 253 -21.83 56.01 39.82
C ALA A 253 -21.36 56.22 41.29
N SER A 254 -20.04 56.49 41.45
CA SER A 254 -19.39 57.73 41.99
C SER A 254 -19.69 58.31 43.41
N PRO A 255 -18.82 59.18 44.03
CA PRO A 255 -17.44 59.62 43.67
C PRO A 255 -16.38 59.77 44.83
N ASP A 256 -15.14 60.17 44.45
CA ASP A 256 -14.09 60.97 45.18
C ASP A 256 -13.36 60.39 46.44
N ALA A 257 -12.06 60.65 46.74
CA ALA A 257 -10.92 61.32 46.06
C ALA A 257 -9.54 60.89 46.71
N PRO A 258 -8.35 61.13 46.09
CA PRO A 258 -7.07 60.46 46.47
C PRO A 258 -5.98 61.33 47.12
N LYS A 259 -4.95 60.71 47.77
CA LYS A 259 -3.63 61.30 48.10
C LYS A 259 -2.48 60.28 48.24
N ASP A 260 -1.28 60.68 47.79
CA ASP A 260 0.12 60.28 48.13
C ASP A 260 0.49 58.77 48.29
N GLY A 261 1.67 58.28 47.89
CA GLY A 261 2.83 58.91 47.22
C GLY A 261 4.14 58.11 47.37
N SER A 262 5.11 58.33 46.47
CA SER A 262 6.55 57.95 46.53
C SER A 262 7.02 56.47 46.46
N GLN A 263 7.94 56.22 45.52
CA GLN A 263 8.84 55.06 45.34
C GLN A 263 10.20 55.35 46.05
N PRO A 264 11.14 54.38 46.25
CA PRO A 264 12.01 53.86 45.16
C PRO A 264 12.53 52.39 45.30
N ALA A 265 13.19 51.89 44.25
CA ALA A 265 13.92 50.60 44.18
C ALA A 265 15.37 50.70 44.75
N PRO A 266 16.10 49.59 45.01
CA PRO A 266 16.76 48.76 43.97
C PRO A 266 16.57 47.23 44.24
N GLU A 267 17.28 46.21 43.74
CA GLU A 267 18.49 46.05 42.89
C GLU A 267 18.47 44.68 42.14
N ALA A 268 19.57 44.21 41.51
CA ALA A 268 19.67 42.86 40.92
C ALA A 268 21.06 42.18 41.12
N PRO A 269 21.08 40.99 41.76
CA PRO A 269 21.77 39.78 41.23
C PRO A 269 20.98 38.47 41.53
N SER A 270 21.24 37.26 41.02
CA SER A 270 22.12 36.70 39.95
C SER A 270 21.63 35.27 39.58
N ALA A 271 22.28 34.58 38.61
CA ALA A 271 21.95 33.20 38.21
C ALA A 271 22.44 32.10 39.19
N ASP A 272 21.76 30.95 39.29
CA ASP A 272 22.23 29.62 38.79
C ASP A 272 21.26 28.44 39.14
N THR A 273 21.31 27.36 38.34
CA THR A 273 20.78 25.98 38.54
C THR A 273 19.27 25.69 38.62
N GLY A 274 18.82 24.62 37.93
CA GLY A 274 17.59 23.91 38.33
C GLY A 274 16.62 23.35 37.27
N TYR A 275 17.06 22.81 36.13
CA TYR A 275 16.13 22.06 35.24
C TYR A 275 15.73 20.71 35.85
N GLY A 276 14.44 20.57 36.22
CA GLY A 276 13.83 19.31 36.62
C GLY A 276 13.55 18.40 35.42
N SER A 277 13.70 17.09 35.62
CA SER A 277 13.70 16.10 34.55
C SER A 277 12.33 15.43 34.34
N ASP A 278 11.70 15.68 33.19
CA ASP A 278 10.71 14.78 32.60
C ASP A 278 11.09 14.53 31.14
N ASP A 279 11.57 13.31 30.85
CA ASP A 279 12.03 12.91 29.51
C ASP A 279 10.84 12.33 28.70
N PRO A 280 10.35 13.03 27.65
CA PRO A 280 9.19 12.60 26.88
C PRO A 280 9.42 11.29 26.12
N ALA A 281 10.68 10.86 25.93
CA ALA A 281 10.97 9.56 25.31
C ALA A 281 10.44 8.37 26.14
N LYS A 282 10.31 8.54 27.46
CA LYS A 282 9.90 7.46 28.37
C LYS A 282 8.38 7.21 28.32
N ALA A 283 7.56 8.27 28.25
CA ALA A 283 6.12 8.16 28.10
C ALA A 283 5.70 7.51 26.76
N LEU A 284 6.50 7.74 25.70
CA LEU A 284 6.34 7.06 24.41
C LEU A 284 6.70 5.56 24.45
N GLN A 285 7.54 5.11 25.40
CA GLN A 285 7.85 3.68 25.55
C GLN A 285 6.76 2.92 26.29
N ASP A 286 6.18 3.48 27.36
CA ASP A 286 5.15 2.81 28.14
C ASP A 286 3.85 2.61 27.34
N SER A 287 3.53 3.53 26.42
CA SER A 287 2.35 3.43 25.52
C SER A 287 2.47 2.38 24.39
N LEU A 288 3.66 1.79 24.18
CA LEU A 288 3.92 0.80 23.13
C LEU A 288 3.98 -0.65 23.63
N THR A 289 3.81 -0.90 24.94
CA THR A 289 3.85 -2.27 25.50
C THR A 289 2.46 -2.78 25.88
N PRO A 290 2.02 -3.97 25.40
CA PRO A 290 0.71 -4.50 25.73
C PRO A 290 0.70 -5.18 27.10
N THR A 291 -0.20 -4.72 27.98
CA THR A 291 -0.43 -5.32 29.31
C THR A 291 -0.85 -6.79 29.19
N PRO A 292 -0.24 -7.74 29.93
CA PRO A 292 -0.67 -9.13 29.92
C PRO A 292 -2.03 -9.28 30.61
N ALA A 293 -2.94 -10.05 29.99
CA ALA A 293 -4.27 -10.29 30.52
C ALA A 293 -4.21 -11.02 31.88
N ALA A 294 -4.93 -10.49 32.87
CA ALA A 294 -5.23 -11.20 34.11
C ALA A 294 -6.22 -12.36 33.85
N LYS A 295 -6.13 -13.41 34.66
CA LYS A 295 -6.90 -14.66 34.56
C LYS A 295 -8.41 -14.49 34.56
#